data_AF-A0A4R2PQQ3-F1
#
_entry.id   AF-A0A4R2PQQ3-F1
#
_cell.length_a   1.000
_cell.length_b   1.000
_cell.length_c   1.000
_cell.angle_alpha   90.00
_cell.angle_beta   90.00
_cell.angle_gamma   90.00
#
_symmetry.space_group_name_H-M   'P 1'
#
loop_
_entity.id
_entity.type
_entity.pdbx_description
1 polymer ?
#
loop_
_entity_poly.entity_id
_entity_poly.type
_entity_poly.pdbx_seq_one_letter_code
_entity_poly.pdbx_strand_id
1 'polypeptide(L)'
;MTRSTTRRALIGGAGLLAVAGVAQCAAPAHGATAAAAGSTRLRRLIALQKRAELIAAAYWREVGAPAHAALKAAHAAYVAEPEPPHRTTTKSFVNINGERRTFSTDGFSCEMGRRVRDWPEWADMCEEDPEWHAAHVELADLADERDAIIAEQQRRRKDYEHAALARLNIVAINRRYDQLCDRDFALWDRAMAEPAETLADVVLKIDLTTESGRDLDDPSLIVPLVADIRRLAAGEVA
;
A
#
# COMPACT_ATOMS: atom_id res chain seq x y z
N MET A 1 11.81 1.19 4.41
CA MET A 1 11.63 1.99 3.18
C MET A 1 10.41 2.87 3.34
N THR A 2 10.62 4.11 3.72
CA THR A 2 9.57 5.12 3.98
C THR A 2 9.10 5.72 2.67
N ARG A 3 7.88 5.37 2.22
CA ARG A 3 7.23 6.07 1.10
C ARG A 3 6.57 7.34 1.63
N SER A 4 7.13 8.47 1.23
CA SER A 4 6.54 9.80 1.39
C SER A 4 5.21 9.85 0.62
N THR A 5 4.10 9.95 1.34
CA THR A 5 2.79 10.31 0.77
C THR A 5 2.73 11.83 0.61
N THR A 6 2.88 12.31 -0.62
CA THR A 6 2.69 13.73 -0.92
C THR A 6 1.18 14.04 -0.96
N ARG A 7 0.68 14.63 0.13
CA ARG A 7 -0.63 15.31 0.22
C ARG A 7 -0.66 16.54 -0.70
N ARG A 8 -0.77 16.38 -2.03
CA ARG A 8 -1.07 17.49 -2.96
C ARG A 8 -1.79 17.00 -4.22
N ALA A 9 -3.08 16.71 -4.07
CA ALA A 9 -4.05 16.76 -5.18
C ALA A 9 -5.48 17.09 -4.68
N LEU A 10 -5.60 17.56 -3.43
CA LEU A 10 -6.81 18.20 -2.92
C LEU A 10 -6.61 19.71 -3.10
N ILE A 11 -7.54 20.36 -3.80
CA ILE A 11 -7.56 21.75 -4.30
C ILE A 11 -7.16 21.86 -5.78
N GLY A 12 -8.09 21.42 -6.64
CA GLY A 12 -8.15 21.75 -8.05
C GLY A 12 -9.57 21.49 -8.50
N GLY A 13 -10.45 22.50 -8.47
CA GLY A 13 -11.84 22.31 -8.90
C GLY A 13 -12.89 23.25 -8.33
N ALA A 14 -12.51 24.41 -7.77
CA ALA A 14 -13.45 25.49 -7.50
C ALA A 14 -12.90 26.78 -8.12
N GLY A 15 -13.27 27.03 -9.37
CA GLY A 15 -12.94 28.29 -10.04
C GLY A 15 -12.71 28.15 -11.54
N LEU A 16 -13.79 27.93 -12.31
CA LEU A 16 -14.04 28.50 -13.66
C LEU A 16 -15.33 27.91 -14.22
N LEU A 17 -16.46 28.35 -13.63
CA LEU A 17 -17.76 28.36 -14.28
C LEU A 17 -18.13 29.83 -14.50
N ALA A 18 -18.73 30.11 -15.67
CA ALA A 18 -19.08 31.43 -16.26
C ALA A 18 -17.92 32.04 -17.07
N VAL A 19 -18.03 32.43 -18.34
CA VAL A 19 -19.12 32.95 -19.21
C VAL A 19 -18.71 32.57 -20.65
N ALA A 20 -19.56 32.07 -21.57
CA ALA A 20 -20.40 32.90 -22.43
C ALA A 20 -21.24 32.01 -23.38
N GLY A 21 -22.52 32.35 -23.52
CA GLY A 21 -23.39 31.85 -24.58
C GLY A 21 -23.40 32.77 -25.81
N VAL A 22 -23.44 32.12 -26.98
CA VAL A 22 -24.18 32.42 -28.24
C VAL A 22 -24.05 33.80 -28.94
N ALA A 23 -23.54 33.72 -30.18
CA ALA A 23 -23.72 34.57 -31.40
C ALA A 23 -23.16 36.01 -31.38
N GLN A 24 -22.64 36.63 -32.46
CA GLN A 24 -22.92 36.56 -33.90
C GLN A 24 -21.69 36.96 -34.76
N CYS A 25 -21.77 36.60 -36.05
CA CYS A 25 -20.98 36.88 -37.25
C CYS A 25 -20.01 38.09 -37.32
N ALA A 26 -18.77 37.82 -37.80
CA ALA A 26 -18.01 38.64 -38.77
C ALA A 26 -16.90 37.77 -39.44
N ALA A 27 -16.77 37.86 -40.76
CA ALA A 27 -15.84 37.08 -41.60
C ALA A 27 -14.42 37.71 -41.68
N PRO A 28 -13.49 37.14 -42.47
CA PRO A 28 -12.81 35.88 -42.30
C PRO A 28 -11.34 36.14 -41.91
N ALA A 29 -10.91 35.74 -40.73
CA ALA A 29 -9.49 35.79 -40.37
C ALA A 29 -8.81 34.50 -40.84
N HIS A 30 -7.85 34.68 -41.76
CA HIS A 30 -6.91 33.66 -42.25
C HIS A 30 -6.08 33.07 -41.09
N GLY A 31 -6.67 32.16 -40.32
CA GLY A 31 -5.99 31.44 -39.23
C GLY A 31 -6.56 30.06 -38.94
N ALA A 32 -7.48 29.56 -39.77
CA ALA A 32 -8.17 28.29 -39.59
C ALA A 32 -7.35 27.04 -39.97
N THR A 33 -6.01 27.09 -39.88
CA THR A 33 -5.13 25.93 -40.12
C THR A 33 -4.27 25.53 -38.92
N ALA A 34 -4.40 26.19 -37.76
CA ALA A 34 -3.73 25.74 -36.53
C ALA A 34 -4.52 24.67 -35.75
N ALA A 35 -5.81 24.47 -36.06
CA ALA A 35 -6.71 23.57 -35.32
C ALA A 35 -6.47 22.06 -35.55
N ALA A 36 -5.42 21.67 -36.27
CA ALA A 36 -5.07 20.26 -36.51
C ALA A 36 -3.56 19.96 -36.43
N ALA A 37 -2.76 20.78 -35.74
CA ALA A 37 -1.30 20.82 -35.89
C ALA A 37 -0.48 19.64 -35.31
N GLY A 38 -1.12 18.63 -34.69
CA GLY A 38 -0.44 17.45 -34.16
C GLY A 38 -0.89 16.14 -34.82
N SER A 39 -0.06 15.10 -34.78
CA SER A 39 -0.36 13.77 -35.28
C SER A 39 -1.72 13.29 -34.78
N THR A 40 -2.59 12.90 -35.71
CA THR A 40 -3.93 12.36 -35.38
C THR A 40 -3.80 11.10 -34.54
N ARG A 41 -2.73 10.33 -34.75
CA ARG A 41 -2.44 9.11 -34.00
C ARG A 41 -2.04 9.41 -32.56
N LEU A 42 -1.14 10.35 -32.33
CA LEU A 42 -0.74 10.78 -30.98
C LEU A 42 -1.94 11.30 -30.18
N ARG A 43 -2.75 12.17 -30.78
CA ARG A 43 -3.98 12.70 -30.15
C ARG A 43 -4.96 11.59 -29.77
N ARG A 44 -5.10 10.55 -30.60
CA ARG A 44 -5.93 9.38 -30.28
C ARG A 44 -5.35 8.58 -29.12
N LEU A 45 -4.04 8.36 -29.04
CA LEU A 45 -3.39 7.66 -27.93
C LEU A 45 -3.60 8.41 -26.61
N ILE A 46 -3.38 9.73 -26.61
CA ILE A 46 -3.61 10.60 -25.44
C ILE A 46 -5.08 10.54 -25.00
N ALA A 47 -6.03 10.65 -25.93
CA ALA A 47 -7.45 10.56 -25.59
C ALA A 47 -7.83 9.19 -25.00
N LEU A 48 -7.23 8.10 -25.49
CA LEU A 48 -7.42 6.75 -24.95
C LEU A 48 -6.80 6.60 -23.56
N GLN A 49 -5.62 7.16 -23.33
CA GLN A 49 -4.94 7.19 -22.03
C GLN A 49 -5.83 7.91 -21.00
N LYS A 50 -6.24 9.16 -21.27
CA LYS A 50 -7.11 9.94 -20.36
C LYS A 50 -8.41 9.19 -20.03
N ARG A 51 -8.98 8.50 -21.02
CA ARG A 51 -10.16 7.65 -20.80
C ARG A 51 -9.86 6.45 -19.90
N ALA A 52 -8.70 5.80 -20.07
CA ALA A 52 -8.28 4.68 -19.22
C ALA A 52 -8.05 5.13 -17.78
N GLU A 53 -7.39 6.27 -17.57
CA GLU A 53 -7.20 6.90 -16.26
C GLU A 53 -8.54 7.18 -15.56
N LEU A 54 -9.49 7.82 -16.27
CA LEU A 54 -10.82 8.09 -15.73
C LEU A 54 -11.59 6.82 -15.36
N ILE A 55 -11.45 5.74 -16.15
CA ILE A 55 -12.07 4.44 -15.85
C ILE A 55 -11.44 3.83 -14.60
N ALA A 56 -10.11 3.85 -14.48
CA ALA A 56 -9.41 3.35 -13.30
C ALA A 56 -9.83 4.14 -12.04
N ALA A 57 -9.85 5.46 -12.13
CA ALA A 57 -10.26 6.34 -11.04
C ALA A 57 -11.73 6.12 -10.64
N ALA A 58 -12.64 5.99 -11.61
CA ALA A 58 -14.04 5.68 -11.36
C ALA A 58 -14.20 4.30 -10.69
N TYR A 59 -13.52 3.27 -11.19
CA TYR A 59 -13.54 1.93 -10.60
C TYR A 59 -13.05 1.94 -9.15
N TRP A 60 -11.95 2.64 -8.87
CA TRP A 60 -11.47 2.77 -7.49
C TRP A 60 -12.48 3.49 -6.61
N ARG A 61 -13.01 4.63 -7.05
CA ARG A 61 -13.97 5.42 -6.27
C ARG A 61 -15.27 4.65 -5.98
N GLU A 62 -15.77 3.91 -6.96
CA GLU A 62 -17.10 3.26 -6.89
C GLU A 62 -17.05 1.85 -6.31
N VAL A 63 -15.91 1.15 -6.44
CA VAL A 63 -15.77 -0.25 -6.02
C VAL A 63 -14.63 -0.41 -5.01
N GLY A 64 -13.43 0.06 -5.35
CA GLY A 64 -12.22 -0.10 -4.53
C GLY A 64 -12.33 0.53 -3.14
N ALA A 65 -12.48 1.84 -3.07
CA ALA A 65 -12.54 2.60 -1.84
C ALA A 65 -13.69 2.14 -0.91
N PRO A 66 -14.92 1.88 -1.39
CA PRO A 66 -15.97 1.30 -0.54
C PRO A 66 -15.62 -0.09 0.03
N ALA A 67 -15.05 -0.98 -0.78
CA ALA A 67 -14.66 -2.31 -0.32
C ALA A 67 -13.55 -2.25 0.74
N HIS A 68 -12.56 -1.38 0.55
CA HIS A 68 -11.50 -1.14 1.55
C HIS A 68 -12.01 -0.46 2.81
N ALA A 69 -12.97 0.46 2.70
CA ALA A 69 -13.65 1.04 3.85
C ALA A 69 -14.44 -0.02 4.64
N ALA A 70 -15.13 -0.92 3.96
CA ALA A 70 -15.82 -2.06 4.57
C ALA A 70 -14.84 -3.04 5.25
N LEU A 71 -13.67 -3.29 4.64
CA LEU A 71 -12.61 -4.11 5.26
C LEU A 71 -12.11 -3.48 6.55
N LYS A 72 -11.82 -2.17 6.52
CA LYS A 72 -11.41 -1.42 7.71
C LYS A 72 -12.47 -1.47 8.82
N ALA A 73 -13.75 -1.33 8.45
CA ALA A 73 -14.86 -1.44 9.39
C ALA A 73 -14.98 -2.86 9.95
N ALA A 74 -14.79 -3.90 9.14
CA ALA A 74 -14.79 -5.29 9.59
C ALA A 74 -13.65 -5.55 10.59
N HIS A 75 -12.44 -5.06 10.32
CA HIS A 75 -11.33 -5.17 11.28
C HIS A 75 -11.63 -4.43 12.60
N ALA A 76 -12.25 -3.26 12.53
CA ALA A 76 -12.66 -2.51 13.72
C ALA A 76 -13.79 -3.19 14.51
N ALA A 77 -14.64 -3.97 13.83
CA ALA A 77 -15.73 -4.72 14.44
C ALA A 77 -15.29 -6.07 15.02
N TYR A 78 -14.03 -6.49 14.82
CA TYR A 78 -13.49 -7.68 15.47
C TYR A 78 -13.50 -7.47 16.99
N VAL A 79 -14.24 -8.30 17.70
CA VAL A 79 -14.33 -8.25 19.16
C VAL A 79 -12.97 -8.61 19.71
N ALA A 80 -12.36 -7.69 20.46
CA ALA A 80 -11.10 -7.95 21.15
C ALA A 80 -11.28 -9.13 22.10
N GLU A 81 -10.48 -10.18 21.90
CA GLU A 81 -10.43 -11.31 22.81
C GLU A 81 -9.81 -10.86 24.13
N PRO A 82 -10.25 -11.42 25.27
CA PRO A 82 -9.68 -11.08 26.57
C PRO A 82 -8.18 -11.40 26.59
N GLU A 83 -7.43 -10.56 27.30
CA GLU A 83 -6.01 -10.79 27.50
C GLU A 83 -5.78 -12.18 28.15
N PRO A 84 -4.85 -12.99 27.63
CA PRO A 84 -4.51 -14.27 28.23
C PRO A 84 -4.13 -14.09 29.71
N PRO A 85 -4.73 -14.87 30.63
CA PRO A 85 -4.55 -14.64 32.05
C PRO A 85 -3.11 -14.88 32.47
N HIS A 86 -2.57 -13.94 33.25
CA HIS A 86 -1.30 -14.16 33.94
C HIS A 86 -1.51 -15.05 35.16
N ARG A 87 -0.58 -15.97 35.39
CA ARG A 87 -0.63 -16.90 36.52
C ARG A 87 0.67 -16.83 37.30
N THR A 88 0.54 -16.98 38.61
CA THR A 88 1.66 -17.08 39.54
C THR A 88 1.87 -18.54 39.90
N THR A 89 3.13 -18.97 40.01
CA THR A 89 3.46 -20.32 40.47
C THR A 89 2.93 -20.56 41.88
N THR A 90 2.40 -21.75 42.13
CA THR A 90 2.03 -22.18 43.48
C THR A 90 3.25 -22.53 44.32
N LYS A 91 4.33 -22.96 43.67
CA LYS A 91 5.62 -23.21 44.30
C LYS A 91 6.35 -21.89 44.54
N SER A 92 6.97 -21.82 45.71
CA SER A 92 7.81 -20.71 46.16
C SER A 92 9.21 -21.20 46.48
N PHE A 93 10.19 -20.31 46.39
CA PHE A 93 11.59 -20.57 46.75
C PHE A 93 12.13 -19.40 47.58
N VAL A 94 13.27 -19.60 48.24
CA VAL A 94 13.97 -18.53 48.97
C VAL A 94 15.04 -17.93 48.04
N ASN A 95 14.95 -16.64 47.75
CA ASN A 95 15.94 -15.98 46.89
C ASN A 95 17.27 -15.74 47.62
N ILE A 96 18.26 -15.23 46.91
CA ILE A 96 19.60 -14.89 47.44
C ILE A 96 19.58 -13.89 48.61
N ASN A 97 18.49 -13.16 48.81
CA ASN A 97 18.31 -12.21 49.92
C ASN A 97 17.59 -12.83 51.12
N GLY A 98 17.30 -14.13 51.09
CA GLY A 98 16.55 -14.82 52.14
C GLY A 98 15.04 -14.62 52.08
N GLU A 99 14.50 -14.05 51.00
CA GLU A 99 13.07 -13.74 50.86
C GLU A 99 12.34 -14.85 50.11
N ARG A 100 11.16 -15.23 50.59
CA ARG A 100 10.27 -16.15 49.88
C ARG A 100 9.67 -15.46 48.65
N ARG A 101 9.87 -16.04 47.46
CA ARG A 101 9.41 -15.53 46.17
C ARG A 101 8.65 -16.59 45.38
N THR A 102 7.79 -16.13 44.48
CA THR A 102 7.09 -16.94 43.46
C THR A 102 7.35 -16.30 42.09
N PHE A 103 7.17 -17.06 41.02
CA PHE A 103 7.24 -16.53 39.66
C PHE A 103 5.87 -16.19 39.11
N SER A 104 5.83 -15.30 38.12
CA SER A 104 4.61 -14.95 37.38
C SER A 104 4.88 -15.02 35.89
N THR A 105 3.87 -15.42 35.12
CA THR A 105 3.90 -15.38 33.65
C THR A 105 3.82 -13.95 33.08
N ASP A 106 3.73 -12.92 33.94
CA ASP A 106 3.82 -11.50 33.60
C ASP A 106 5.26 -10.95 33.57
N GLY A 107 6.25 -11.80 33.83
CA GLY A 107 7.67 -11.43 33.89
C GLY A 107 8.53 -12.01 32.76
N PHE A 108 9.77 -11.52 32.70
CA PHE A 108 10.81 -12.01 31.77
C PHE A 108 11.31 -13.44 32.07
N SER A 109 10.81 -14.09 33.13
CA SER A 109 11.33 -15.37 33.64
C SER A 109 10.80 -16.61 32.92
N CYS A 110 9.81 -16.51 32.04
CA CYS A 110 9.22 -17.67 31.36
C CYS A 110 10.23 -18.44 30.50
N GLU A 111 11.13 -17.73 29.82
CA GLU A 111 12.21 -18.36 29.04
C GLU A 111 13.18 -19.13 29.94
N MET A 112 13.52 -18.57 31.11
CA MET A 112 14.36 -19.25 32.09
C MET A 112 13.67 -20.52 32.61
N GLY A 113 12.37 -20.46 32.90
CA GLY A 113 11.58 -21.63 33.30
C GLY A 113 11.72 -22.79 32.30
N ARG A 114 11.59 -22.50 31.00
CA ARG A 114 11.75 -23.49 29.93
C ARG A 114 13.17 -24.05 29.85
N ARG A 115 14.19 -23.20 29.99
CA ARG A 115 15.59 -23.65 30.01
C ARG A 115 15.85 -24.60 31.19
N VAL A 116 15.39 -24.24 32.38
CA VAL A 116 15.53 -25.10 33.57
C VAL A 116 14.82 -26.44 33.36
N ARG A 117 13.62 -26.44 32.76
CA ARG A 117 12.87 -27.67 32.47
C ARG A 117 13.53 -28.55 31.39
N ASP A 118 14.03 -27.94 30.31
CA ASP A 118 14.34 -28.64 29.07
C ASP A 118 15.85 -28.87 28.84
N TRP A 119 16.75 -28.12 29.52
CA TRP A 119 18.19 -28.19 29.28
C TRP A 119 18.93 -29.00 30.36
N PRO A 120 19.74 -30.02 29.98
CA PRO A 120 20.46 -30.88 30.92
C PRO A 120 21.43 -30.15 31.86
N GLU A 121 21.92 -28.99 31.45
CA GLU A 121 22.89 -28.16 32.19
C GLU A 121 22.33 -27.64 33.53
N TRP A 122 21.01 -27.66 33.72
CA TRP A 122 20.33 -27.24 34.94
C TRP A 122 20.00 -28.41 35.88
N ALA A 123 20.34 -29.65 35.51
CA ALA A 123 20.09 -30.84 36.32
C ALA A 123 20.81 -30.78 37.67
N ASP A 124 22.06 -30.31 37.71
CA ASP A 124 22.85 -30.21 38.95
C ASP A 124 22.23 -29.19 39.93
N MET A 125 21.65 -28.10 39.41
CA MET A 125 20.91 -27.11 40.24
C MET A 125 19.62 -27.67 40.84
N CYS A 126 19.04 -28.73 40.26
CA CYS A 126 17.89 -29.42 40.86
C CYS A 126 18.25 -30.10 42.19
N GLU A 127 19.49 -30.53 42.36
CA GLU A 127 19.96 -31.17 43.59
C GLU A 127 20.28 -30.13 44.68
N GLU A 128 20.80 -28.96 44.28
CA GLU A 128 21.19 -27.88 45.19
C GLU A 128 19.99 -27.03 45.67
N ASP A 129 19.02 -26.73 44.79
CA ASP A 129 17.81 -25.97 45.12
C ASP A 129 16.56 -26.58 44.45
N PRO A 130 15.98 -27.64 45.04
CA PRO A 130 14.84 -28.33 44.46
C PRO A 130 13.56 -27.47 44.45
N GLU A 131 13.41 -26.52 45.37
CA GLU A 131 12.24 -25.63 45.41
C GLU A 131 12.29 -24.59 44.29
N TRP A 132 13.46 -23.99 44.04
CA TRP A 132 13.69 -23.08 42.93
C TRP A 132 13.51 -23.77 41.58
N HIS A 133 14.06 -24.98 41.43
CA HIS A 133 13.92 -25.76 40.21
C HIS A 133 12.44 -26.11 39.96
N ALA A 134 11.75 -26.60 40.98
CA ALA A 134 10.34 -26.98 40.87
C ALA A 134 9.44 -25.78 40.53
N ALA A 135 9.75 -24.57 41.03
CA ALA A 135 9.04 -23.33 40.69
C ALA A 135 9.30 -22.89 39.25
N HIS A 136 10.51 -23.07 38.71
CA HIS A 136 10.82 -22.78 37.30
C HIS A 136 10.13 -23.74 36.33
N VAL A 137 10.07 -25.02 36.66
CA VAL A 137 9.35 -26.02 35.85
C VAL A 137 7.85 -25.68 35.82
N GLU A 138 7.25 -25.35 36.98
CA GLU A 138 5.84 -24.93 37.02
C GLU A 138 5.61 -23.63 36.23
N LEU A 139 6.53 -22.67 36.29
CA LEU A 139 6.46 -21.45 35.48
C LEU A 139 6.46 -21.77 33.97
N ALA A 140 7.28 -22.73 33.54
CA ALA A 140 7.34 -23.14 32.14
C ALA A 140 6.00 -23.71 31.66
N ASP A 141 5.37 -24.57 32.46
CA ASP A 141 4.07 -25.16 32.14
C ASP A 141 2.96 -24.09 32.06
N LEU A 142 2.91 -23.19 33.04
CA LEU A 142 1.96 -22.06 33.04
C LEU A 142 2.19 -21.11 31.85
N ALA A 143 3.44 -20.88 31.45
CA ALA A 143 3.78 -20.06 30.29
C ALA A 143 3.37 -20.73 28.98
N ASP A 144 3.56 -22.05 28.85
CA ASP A 144 3.18 -22.81 27.66
C ASP A 144 1.65 -22.87 27.49
N GLU A 145 0.89 -23.02 28.59
CA GLU A 145 -0.57 -22.89 28.55
C GLU A 145 -1.03 -21.51 28.07
N ARG A 146 -0.39 -20.44 28.56
CA ARG A 146 -0.68 -19.06 28.15
C ARG A 146 -0.34 -18.82 26.68
N ASP A 147 0.81 -19.32 26.23
CA ASP A 147 1.26 -19.18 24.84
C ASP A 147 0.37 -19.99 23.87
N ALA A 148 -0.16 -21.14 24.30
CA ALA A 148 -1.15 -21.87 23.52
C ALA A 148 -2.46 -21.07 23.34
N ILE A 149 -2.93 -20.38 24.38
CA ILE A 149 -4.08 -19.47 24.29
C ILE A 149 -3.78 -18.34 23.30
N ILE A 150 -2.61 -17.71 23.40
CA ILE A 150 -2.17 -16.64 22.49
C ILE A 150 -2.14 -17.13 21.04
N ALA A 151 -1.51 -18.28 20.80
CA ALA A 151 -1.38 -18.83 19.45
C ALA A 151 -2.75 -19.10 18.82
N GLU A 152 -3.68 -19.64 19.60
CA GLU A 152 -5.04 -19.93 19.15
C GLU A 152 -5.87 -18.65 18.93
N GLN A 153 -5.75 -17.62 19.79
CA GLN A 153 -6.33 -16.29 19.55
C GLN A 153 -5.79 -15.66 18.26
N GLN A 154 -4.48 -15.71 18.04
CA GLN A 154 -3.85 -15.21 16.81
C GLN A 154 -4.33 -15.96 15.57
N ARG A 155 -4.51 -17.28 15.67
CA ARG A 155 -5.05 -18.11 14.57
C ARG A 155 -6.46 -17.68 14.21
N ARG A 156 -7.38 -17.56 15.19
CA ARG A 156 -8.75 -17.08 14.96
C ARG A 156 -8.80 -15.69 14.34
N ARG A 157 -7.96 -14.77 14.82
CA ARG A 157 -7.85 -13.42 14.24
C ARG A 157 -7.42 -13.48 12.77
N LYS A 158 -6.40 -14.27 12.44
CA LYS A 158 -5.96 -14.45 11.04
C LYS A 158 -7.05 -15.06 10.16
N ASP A 159 -7.76 -16.07 10.66
CA ASP A 159 -8.88 -16.69 9.94
C ASP A 159 -10.00 -15.69 9.68
N TYR A 160 -10.32 -14.84 10.66
CA TYR A 160 -11.28 -13.76 10.50
C TYR A 160 -10.85 -12.73 9.45
N GLU A 161 -9.59 -12.28 9.50
CA GLU A 161 -9.01 -11.34 8.53
C GLU A 161 -9.05 -11.92 7.10
N HIS A 162 -8.66 -13.20 6.93
CA HIS A 162 -8.75 -13.90 5.65
C HIS A 162 -10.21 -14.03 5.15
N ALA A 163 -11.14 -14.41 6.03
CA ALA A 163 -12.55 -14.50 5.67
C ALA A 163 -13.14 -13.15 5.26
N ALA A 164 -12.75 -12.06 5.93
CA ALA A 164 -13.16 -10.71 5.58
C ALA A 164 -12.62 -10.28 4.20
N LEU A 165 -11.34 -10.54 3.91
CA LEU A 165 -10.72 -10.28 2.61
C LEU A 165 -11.42 -11.05 1.48
N ALA A 166 -11.74 -12.32 1.71
CA ALA A 166 -12.43 -13.18 0.74
C ALA A 166 -13.87 -12.70 0.50
N ARG A 167 -14.66 -12.47 1.56
CA ARG A 167 -16.05 -12.01 1.47
C ARG A 167 -16.17 -10.68 0.72
N LEU A 168 -15.22 -9.76 0.93
CA LEU A 168 -15.20 -8.46 0.28
C LEU A 168 -14.49 -8.46 -1.09
N ASN A 169 -14.04 -9.62 -1.56
CA ASN A 169 -13.35 -9.79 -2.85
C ASN A 169 -12.15 -8.84 -3.06
N ILE A 170 -11.45 -8.46 -1.98
CA ILE A 170 -10.41 -7.41 -2.01
C ILE A 170 -9.30 -7.74 -3.00
N VAL A 171 -8.88 -9.00 -3.07
CA VAL A 171 -7.84 -9.46 -4.00
C VAL A 171 -8.27 -9.29 -5.46
N ALA A 172 -9.52 -9.64 -5.78
CA ALA A 172 -10.04 -9.52 -7.14
C ALA A 172 -10.23 -8.04 -7.55
N ILE A 173 -10.72 -7.20 -6.62
CA ILE A 173 -10.87 -5.76 -6.82
C ILE A 173 -9.53 -5.10 -7.06
N ASN A 174 -8.53 -5.38 -6.23
CA ASN A 174 -7.18 -4.83 -6.40
C ASN A 174 -6.57 -5.27 -7.73
N ARG A 175 -6.62 -6.57 -8.06
CA ARG A 175 -6.14 -7.08 -9.35
C ARG A 175 -6.82 -6.38 -10.53
N ARG A 176 -8.13 -6.13 -10.45
CA ARG A 176 -8.86 -5.44 -11.51
C ARG A 176 -8.44 -3.98 -11.62
N TYR A 177 -8.26 -3.30 -10.49
CA TYR A 177 -7.77 -1.93 -10.48
C TYR A 177 -6.35 -1.84 -11.07
N ASP A 178 -5.45 -2.74 -10.69
CA ASP A 178 -4.09 -2.83 -11.24
C ASP A 178 -4.12 -3.00 -12.76
N GLN A 179 -4.95 -3.91 -13.30
CA GLN A 179 -5.11 -4.07 -14.75
C GLN A 179 -5.60 -2.80 -15.47
N LEU A 180 -6.41 -1.97 -14.81
CA LEU A 180 -6.88 -0.70 -15.37
C LEU A 180 -5.77 0.35 -15.35
N CYS A 181 -4.98 0.40 -14.28
CA CYS A 181 -3.79 1.24 -14.17
C CYS A 181 -2.69 0.83 -15.16
N ASP A 182 -2.46 -0.47 -15.35
CA ASP A 182 -1.50 -1.00 -16.32
C ASP A 182 -1.88 -0.58 -17.75
N ARG A 183 -3.17 -0.57 -18.07
CA ARG A 183 -3.66 -0.11 -19.38
C ARG A 183 -3.42 1.37 -19.58
N ASP A 184 -3.69 2.19 -18.57
CA ASP A 184 -3.39 3.61 -18.58
C ASP A 184 -1.89 3.85 -18.82
N PHE A 185 -1.04 3.18 -18.04
CA PHE A 185 0.41 3.27 -18.16
C PHE A 185 0.91 2.82 -19.54
N ALA A 186 0.41 1.72 -20.08
CA ALA A 186 0.81 1.22 -21.40
C ALA A 186 0.39 2.16 -22.55
N LEU A 187 -0.76 2.84 -22.42
CA LEU A 187 -1.19 3.84 -23.41
C LEU A 187 -0.35 5.10 -23.33
N TRP A 188 0.03 5.49 -22.11
CA TRP A 188 0.95 6.58 -21.85
C TRP A 188 2.35 6.29 -22.44
N ASP A 189 2.93 5.12 -22.17
CA ASP A 189 4.23 4.70 -22.72
C ASP A 189 4.19 4.74 -24.26
N ARG A 190 3.10 4.24 -24.83
CA ARG A 190 2.90 4.23 -26.29
C ARG A 190 2.78 5.63 -26.87
N ALA A 191 2.13 6.56 -26.17
CA ALA A 191 2.06 7.96 -26.58
C ALA A 191 3.44 8.63 -26.55
N MET A 192 4.25 8.34 -25.53
CA MET A 192 5.62 8.87 -25.43
C MET A 192 6.57 8.28 -26.48
N ALA A 193 6.40 7.00 -26.82
CA ALA A 193 7.21 6.32 -27.83
C ALA A 193 6.82 6.68 -29.28
N GLU A 194 5.60 7.18 -29.51
CA GLU A 194 5.14 7.58 -30.85
C GLU A 194 5.95 8.78 -31.35
N PRO A 195 6.69 8.71 -32.47
CA PRO A 195 7.52 9.84 -32.93
C PRO A 195 6.70 11.13 -33.16
N ALA A 196 7.21 12.27 -32.71
CA ALA A 196 6.53 13.56 -32.88
C ALA A 196 6.68 14.12 -34.31
N GLU A 197 5.60 14.30 -35.07
CA GLU A 197 5.72 14.81 -36.45
C GLU A 197 6.00 16.32 -36.47
N THR A 198 5.60 17.04 -35.42
CA THR A 198 5.75 18.49 -35.30
C THR A 198 6.14 18.92 -33.89
N LEU A 199 6.54 20.18 -33.72
CA LEU A 199 6.71 20.78 -32.39
C LEU A 199 5.42 20.76 -31.56
N ALA A 200 4.24 20.79 -32.21
CA ALA A 200 2.97 20.68 -31.50
C ALA A 200 2.77 19.28 -30.88
N ASP A 201 3.31 18.23 -31.51
CA ASP A 201 3.31 16.88 -30.92
C ASP A 201 4.21 16.77 -29.70
N VAL A 202 5.36 17.46 -29.72
CA VAL A 202 6.24 17.55 -28.55
C VAL A 202 5.51 18.26 -27.40
N VAL A 203 4.83 19.36 -27.67
CA VAL A 203 3.99 20.06 -26.67
C VAL A 203 2.91 19.14 -26.13
N LEU A 204 2.20 18.40 -26.98
CA LEU A 204 1.18 17.43 -26.55
C LEU A 204 1.72 16.35 -25.61
N LYS A 205 2.96 15.88 -25.82
CA LYS A 205 3.61 14.92 -24.92
C LYS A 205 4.03 15.55 -23.58
N ILE A 206 4.47 16.80 -23.60
CA ILE A 206 4.79 17.56 -22.38
C ILE A 206 3.52 17.78 -21.55
N ASP A 207 2.43 18.19 -22.20
CA ASP A 207 1.14 18.39 -21.55
C ASP A 207 0.62 17.08 -20.93
N LEU A 208 0.70 15.97 -21.67
CA LEU A 208 0.36 14.64 -21.16
C LEU A 208 1.13 14.31 -19.88
N THR A 209 2.44 14.55 -19.87
CA THR A 209 3.30 14.23 -18.73
C THR A 209 2.96 15.10 -17.51
N THR A 210 2.75 16.39 -17.75
CA THR A 210 2.45 17.38 -16.70
C THR A 210 1.08 17.14 -16.09
N GLU A 211 0.06 16.90 -16.90
CA GLU A 211 -1.31 16.66 -16.45
C GLU A 211 -1.45 15.35 -15.67
N SER A 212 -0.73 14.30 -16.07
CA SER A 212 -0.71 13.02 -15.34
C SER A 212 0.12 13.06 -14.05
N GLY A 213 0.69 14.22 -13.69
CA GLY A 213 1.50 14.40 -12.48
C GLY A 213 2.75 13.52 -12.44
N ARG A 214 3.25 13.12 -13.61
CA ARG A 214 4.47 12.31 -13.73
C ARG A 214 5.69 13.24 -13.61
N ASP A 215 6.68 12.77 -12.88
CA ASP A 215 7.87 13.57 -12.57
C ASP A 215 8.70 13.78 -13.83
N LEU A 216 8.73 15.01 -14.35
CA LEU A 216 9.47 15.40 -15.55
C LEU A 216 10.98 15.08 -15.47
N ASP A 217 11.51 14.82 -14.27
CA ASP A 217 12.90 14.42 -14.05
C ASP A 217 13.15 12.92 -14.29
N ASP A 218 12.12 12.11 -14.55
CA ASP A 218 12.29 10.69 -14.93
C ASP A 218 13.01 10.59 -16.30
N PRO A 219 14.19 9.94 -16.37
CA PRO A 219 14.89 9.73 -17.63
C PRO A 219 14.05 9.03 -18.71
N SER A 220 13.04 8.23 -18.32
CA SER A 220 12.10 7.59 -19.23
C SER A 220 11.22 8.60 -20.01
N LEU A 221 11.11 9.84 -19.52
CA LEU A 221 10.37 10.96 -20.12
C LEU A 221 11.25 11.88 -20.96
N ILE A 222 12.41 12.25 -20.42
CA ILE A 222 13.31 13.23 -21.04
C ILE A 222 13.93 12.65 -22.30
N VAL A 223 14.33 11.38 -22.28
CA VAL A 223 14.99 10.72 -23.42
C VAL A 223 14.14 10.74 -24.70
N PRO A 224 12.87 10.29 -24.71
CA PRO A 224 12.04 10.34 -25.92
C PRO A 224 11.74 11.77 -26.38
N LEU A 225 11.49 12.72 -25.46
CA LEU A 225 11.25 14.12 -25.82
C LEU A 225 12.48 14.77 -26.47
N VAL A 226 13.66 14.55 -25.91
CA VAL A 226 14.94 15.06 -26.46
C VAL A 226 15.23 14.43 -27.82
N ALA A 227 14.96 13.13 -27.98
CA ALA A 227 15.14 12.44 -29.26
C ALA A 227 14.25 13.06 -30.35
N ASP A 228 12.98 13.33 -30.05
CA ASP A 228 12.06 14.00 -30.98
C ASP A 228 12.50 15.43 -31.30
N ILE A 229 12.91 16.23 -30.32
CA ILE A 229 13.40 17.60 -30.54
C ILE A 229 14.62 17.59 -31.47
N ARG A 230 15.58 16.67 -31.25
CA ARG A 230 16.78 16.56 -32.09
C ARG A 230 16.43 16.16 -33.52
N ARG A 231 15.54 15.19 -33.69
CA ARG A 231 15.05 14.74 -35.01
C ARG A 231 14.38 15.89 -35.78
N LEU A 232 13.47 16.60 -35.12
CA LEU A 232 12.78 17.75 -35.72
C LEU A 232 13.76 18.89 -36.07
N ALA A 233 14.76 19.17 -35.21
CA ALA A 233 15.79 20.17 -35.49
C ALA A 233 16.70 19.81 -36.67
N ALA A 234 16.89 18.51 -36.94
CA ALA A 234 17.61 18.01 -38.11
C ALA A 234 16.77 18.04 -39.40
N GLY A 235 15.48 18.39 -39.32
CA GLY A 235 14.56 18.37 -40.48
C GLY A 235 14.10 16.97 -40.86
N GLU A 236 14.28 15.98 -39.99
CA GLU A 236 13.88 14.59 -40.22
C GLU A 236 12.39 14.40 -39.90
N VAL A 237 11.60 14.05 -40.91
CA VAL A 237 10.18 13.68 -40.75
C VAL A 237 10.09 12.18 -40.44
N ALA A 238 9.17 11.82 -39.54
CA ALA A 238 8.95 10.45 -39.08
C ALA A 238 8.40 9.51 -40.16
#